data_AF-A0A4V2SJD5-F1
#
_entry.id   AF-A0A4V2SJD5-F1
#
_cell.length_a   1.000
_cell.length_b   1.000
_cell.length_c   1.000
_cell.angle_alpha   90.00
_cell.angle_beta   90.00
_cell.angle_gamma   90.00
#
_symmetry.space_group_name_H-M   'P 1'
#
loop_
_entity.id
_entity.type
_entity.pdbx_description
1 polymer ?
#
loop_
_entity_poly.entity_id
_entity_poly.type
_entity_poly.pdbx_seq_one_letter_code
_entity_poly.pdbx_strand_id
1 'polypeptide(L)'
;MTKNNVPSENGINLLDLPDRYIQFDGLFFISCALPRSDDLLMHCQSYINDLYKNRFSLHQFGEKWKKDGISLWLAQDVEQTELEQQEKIFAFYIMFSQGIEGYVLIQCQLESWGLLQ
;
A
#
# COMPACT_ATOMS: atom_id res chain seq x y z
N MET A 1 -10.77 -21.73 -11.51
CA MET A 1 -9.75 -20.75 -11.94
C MET A 1 -9.94 -19.51 -11.08
N THR A 2 -9.15 -19.38 -10.02
CA THR A 2 -9.12 -18.19 -9.17
C THR A 2 -8.64 -17.03 -10.05
N LYS A 3 -9.49 -16.03 -10.27
CA LYS A 3 -9.08 -14.78 -10.88
C LYS A 3 -7.98 -14.21 -9.97
N ASN A 4 -6.76 -14.15 -10.48
CA ASN A 4 -5.73 -13.35 -9.85
C ASN A 4 -6.21 -11.91 -9.95
N ASN A 5 -6.65 -11.32 -8.84
CA ASN A 5 -7.00 -9.91 -8.73
C ASN A 5 -5.71 -9.09 -8.84
N VAL A 6 -5.15 -9.01 -10.05
CA VAL A 6 -4.08 -8.08 -10.36
C VAL A 6 -4.77 -6.74 -10.63
N PRO A 7 -4.46 -5.65 -9.89
CA PRO A 7 -5.14 -4.35 -10.02
C PRO A 7 -4.95 -3.60 -11.36
N SER A 8 -4.36 -4.22 -12.38
CA SER A 8 -3.56 -3.47 -13.37
C SER A 8 -4.28 -2.92 -14.60
N GLU A 9 -5.51 -3.33 -14.94
CA GLU A 9 -6.14 -2.83 -16.18
C GLU A 9 -7.03 -1.59 -15.99
N ASN A 10 -7.59 -1.36 -14.79
CA ASN A 10 -8.42 -0.18 -14.48
C ASN A 10 -8.11 0.45 -13.12
N GLY A 11 -6.98 0.08 -12.50
CA GLY A 11 -6.61 0.56 -11.17
C GLY A 11 -6.24 2.04 -11.14
N ILE A 12 -6.40 2.68 -9.99
CA ILE A 12 -5.95 4.05 -9.75
C ILE A 12 -4.54 4.02 -9.16
N ASN A 13 -3.56 4.57 -9.87
CA ASN A 13 -2.21 4.72 -9.35
C ASN A 13 -2.19 5.79 -8.25
N LEU A 14 -1.55 5.52 -7.12
CA LEU A 14 -1.53 6.50 -6.01
C LEU A 14 -0.73 7.76 -6.34
N LEU A 15 0.20 7.68 -7.28
CA LEU A 15 0.97 8.85 -7.74
C LEU A 15 0.09 9.85 -8.52
N ASP A 16 -1.07 9.40 -9.03
CA ASP A 16 -2.05 10.25 -9.71
C ASP A 16 -3.04 10.93 -8.73
N LEU A 17 -2.98 10.58 -7.44
CA LEU A 17 -3.80 11.15 -6.36
C LEU A 17 -3.00 12.18 -5.54
N PRO A 18 -3.66 13.05 -4.75
CA PRO A 18 -2.97 13.92 -3.81
C PRO A 18 -2.05 13.12 -2.88
N ASP A 19 -0.84 13.63 -2.65
CA ASP A 19 0.16 12.97 -1.83
C ASP A 19 -0.30 12.81 -0.37
N ARG A 20 0.13 11.72 0.26
CA ARG A 20 -0.33 11.30 1.59
C ARG A 20 0.80 10.73 2.42
N TYR A 21 0.67 10.89 3.73
CA TYR A 21 1.55 10.30 4.72
C TYR A 21 0.79 9.25 5.53
N ILE A 22 1.47 8.17 5.87
CA ILE A 22 0.92 7.12 6.73
C ILE A 22 1.12 7.52 8.19
N GLN A 23 0.04 7.46 8.98
CA GLN A 23 0.11 7.61 10.43
C GLN A 23 0.59 6.28 11.04
N PHE A 24 1.91 6.12 11.16
CA PHE A 24 2.51 4.88 11.65
C PHE A 24 2.28 4.58 13.14
N ASP A 25 1.88 5.58 13.93
CA ASP A 25 1.48 5.38 15.32
C ASP A 25 0.02 4.91 15.44
N GLY A 26 -0.70 4.86 14.31
CA GLY A 26 -2.07 4.36 14.20
C GLY A 26 -2.14 2.91 13.74
N LEU A 27 -3.34 2.51 13.30
CA LEU A 27 -3.56 1.18 12.74
C LEU A 27 -2.79 1.01 11.43
N PHE A 28 -2.03 -0.09 11.34
CA PHE A 28 -1.24 -0.46 10.16
C PHE A 28 -1.20 -1.98 10.01
N PHE A 29 -1.71 -2.47 8.89
CA PHE A 29 -1.82 -3.88 8.57
C PHE A 29 -1.21 -4.15 7.20
N ILE A 30 -0.54 -5.30 7.08
CA ILE A 30 -0.04 -5.84 5.82
C ILE A 30 -0.62 -7.23 5.66
N SER A 31 -1.16 -7.54 4.47
CA SER A 31 -1.61 -8.89 4.14
C SER A 31 -1.25 -9.26 2.70
N CYS A 32 -1.21 -10.57 2.43
CA CYS A 32 -0.98 -11.11 1.09
C CYS A 32 -1.81 -12.38 0.92
N ALA A 33 -2.68 -12.41 -0.10
CA ALA A 33 -3.56 -13.54 -0.38
C ALA A 33 -3.02 -14.47 -1.48
N LEU A 34 -1.77 -14.28 -1.92
CA LEU A 34 -1.15 -15.09 -2.96
C LEU A 34 -0.55 -16.38 -2.38
N PRO A 35 -0.46 -17.49 -3.14
CA PRO A 35 0.09 -18.76 -2.66
C PRO A 35 1.52 -18.69 -2.11
N ARG A 36 2.28 -17.65 -2.47
CA ARG A 36 3.66 -17.38 -2.02
C ARG A 36 3.73 -16.22 -1.03
N SER A 37 2.71 -16.09 -0.19
CA SER A 37 2.51 -14.96 0.72
C SER A 37 3.73 -14.68 1.59
N ASP A 38 4.38 -15.72 2.11
CA ASP A 38 5.49 -15.58 3.05
C ASP A 38 6.71 -14.93 2.38
N ASP A 39 7.04 -15.37 1.16
CA ASP A 39 8.14 -14.79 0.38
C ASP A 39 7.85 -13.34 -0.01
N LEU A 40 6.61 -13.02 -0.38
CA LEU A 40 6.20 -11.65 -0.72
C LEU A 40 6.21 -10.72 0.49
N LEU A 41 5.72 -11.18 1.65
CA LEU A 41 5.75 -10.41 2.89
C LEU A 41 7.18 -10.17 3.37
N MET A 42 8.03 -11.20 3.29
CA MET A 42 9.46 -11.07 3.62
C MET A 42 10.19 -10.14 2.64
N HIS A 43 9.89 -10.23 1.34
CA HIS A 43 10.44 -9.30 0.35
C HIS A 43 9.98 -7.85 0.58
N CYS A 44 8.72 -7.66 0.95
CA CYS A 44 8.14 -6.35 1.24
C CYS A 44 8.79 -5.67 2.46
N GLN A 45 9.25 -6.46 3.44
CA GLN A 45 9.70 -5.98 4.74
C GLN A 45 10.77 -4.88 4.64
N SER A 46 11.76 -5.01 3.77
CA SER A 46 12.82 -4.01 3.63
C SER A 46 12.29 -2.65 3.16
N TYR A 47 11.32 -2.67 2.23
CA TYR A 47 10.72 -1.44 1.70
C TYR A 47 9.83 -0.77 2.75
N ILE A 48 9.05 -1.55 3.51
CA ILE A 48 8.24 -1.01 4.62
C ILE A 48 9.12 -0.42 5.72
N ASN A 49 10.23 -1.09 6.07
CA ASN A 49 11.18 -0.56 7.04
C ASN A 49 11.77 0.78 6.58
N ASP A 50 12.10 0.91 5.30
CA ASP A 50 12.62 2.15 4.73
C ASP A 50 11.55 3.26 4.70
N LEU A 51 10.32 2.92 4.32
CA LEU A 51 9.16 3.82 4.38
C LEU A 51 8.93 4.33 5.80
N TYR A 52 8.91 3.44 6.79
CA TYR A 52 8.72 3.77 8.21
C TYR A 52 9.87 4.64 8.73
N LYS A 53 11.12 4.23 8.50
CA LYS A 53 12.31 4.88 9.05
C LYS A 53 12.49 6.30 8.54
N ASN A 54 12.24 6.53 7.25
CA ASN A 54 12.44 7.84 6.63
C ASN A 54 11.16 8.67 6.59
N ARG A 55 10.02 8.13 7.04
CA ARG A 55 8.71 8.80 7.03
C ARG A 55 8.37 9.36 5.65
N PHE A 56 8.64 8.58 4.59
CA PHE A 56 8.33 9.02 3.24
C PHE A 56 6.82 9.20 3.05
N SER A 57 6.45 10.19 2.24
CA SER A 57 5.12 10.22 1.65
C SER A 57 4.94 9.05 0.68
N LEU A 58 3.69 8.69 0.36
CA LEU A 58 3.42 7.65 -0.61
C LEU A 58 4.01 7.98 -1.99
N HIS A 59 4.05 9.26 -2.37
CA HIS A 59 4.70 9.68 -3.62
C HIS A 59 6.21 9.49 -3.58
N GLN A 60 6.86 9.95 -2.50
CA GLN A 60 8.30 9.77 -2.31
C GLN A 60 8.70 8.30 -2.33
N PHE A 61 7.92 7.45 -1.66
CA PHE A 61 8.15 6.00 -1.64
C PHE A 61 8.01 5.38 -3.02
N GLY A 62 6.92 5.68 -3.73
CA GLY A 62 6.65 5.16 -5.07
C GLY A 62 7.73 5.54 -6.07
N GLU A 63 8.16 6.80 -6.09
CA GLU A 63 9.22 7.26 -7.00
C GLU A 63 10.61 6.71 -6.63
N LYS A 64 10.91 6.59 -5.33
CA LYS A 64 12.19 6.03 -4.86
C LYS A 64 12.40 4.59 -5.35
N TRP A 65 11.36 3.76 -5.27
CA TRP A 65 11.45 2.32 -5.53
C TRP A 65 10.90 1.88 -6.90
N LYS A 66 10.49 2.84 -7.74
CA LYS A 66 10.00 2.59 -9.11
C LYS A 66 10.96 1.76 -9.97
N LYS A 67 12.28 2.00 -9.82
CA LYS A 67 13.31 1.28 -10.58
C LYS A 67 13.39 -0.20 -10.20
N ASP A 68 13.01 -0.53 -8.97
CA ASP A 68 12.99 -1.89 -8.42
C ASP A 68 11.67 -2.60 -8.75
N GLY A 69 10.87 -2.03 -9.66
CA GLY A 69 9.61 -2.60 -10.11
C GLY A 69 8.46 -2.42 -9.13
N ILE A 70 8.57 -1.50 -8.16
CA ILE A 70 7.50 -1.18 -7.22
C ILE A 70 6.53 -0.15 -7.81
N SER A 71 5.23 -0.41 -7.64
CA SER A 71 4.17 0.56 -7.94
C SER A 71 3.04 0.49 -6.91
N LEU A 72 2.35 1.61 -6.72
CA LEU A 72 1.31 1.78 -5.71
C LEU A 72 -0.06 1.96 -6.36
N TRP A 73 -1.05 1.19 -5.92
CA TRP A 73 -2.38 1.20 -6.52
C TRP A 73 -3.47 1.20 -5.45
N LEU A 74 -4.50 2.01 -5.63
CA LEU A 74 -5.64 2.03 -4.72
C LEU A 74 -6.33 0.66 -4.69
N ALA A 75 -6.62 0.15 -3.48
CA ALA A 75 -7.30 -1.13 -3.32
C ALA A 75 -8.83 -0.93 -3.39
N GLN A 76 -9.34 -0.69 -4.61
CA GLN A 76 -10.75 -0.39 -4.85
C GLN A 76 -11.70 -1.57 -4.59
N ASP A 77 -11.15 -2.78 -4.55
CA ASP A 77 -11.86 -4.03 -4.32
C ASP A 77 -11.93 -4.43 -2.84
N VAL A 78 -11.31 -3.65 -1.94
CA VAL A 78 -11.37 -3.87 -0.50
C VAL A 78 -12.59 -3.15 0.05
N GLU A 79 -13.64 -3.92 0.34
CA GLU A 79 -14.80 -3.42 1.08
C GLU A 79 -14.37 -3.06 2.50
N GLN A 80 -14.73 -1.84 2.93
CA GLN A 80 -14.46 -1.39 4.29
C GLN A 80 -15.61 -1.76 5.20
N THR A 81 -15.29 -2.47 6.28
CA THR A 81 -16.20 -2.70 7.40
C THR A 81 -16.60 -1.37 8.06
N GLU A 82 -17.69 -1.36 8.83
CA GLU A 82 -18.13 -0.17 9.58
C GLU A 82 -17.03 0.36 10.51
N LEU A 83 -16.27 -0.55 11.14
CA LEU A 83 -15.13 -0.18 11.99
C LEU A 83 -14.02 0.51 11.19
N GLU A 84 -13.66 -0.01 10.02
CA GLU A 84 -12.63 0.58 9.16
C GLU A 84 -13.05 1.95 8.61
N GLN A 85 -14.35 2.15 8.36
CA GLN A 85 -14.89 3.45 7.98
C GLN A 85 -14.80 4.46 9.13
N GLN A 86 -15.13 4.04 10.36
CA GLN A 86 -14.99 4.88 11.56
C GLN A 86 -13.53 5.26 11.83
N GLU A 87 -12.63 4.29 11.71
CA GLU A 87 -11.18 4.46 11.89
C GLU A 87 -10.49 5.12 10.69
N LYS A 88 -11.23 5.43 9.63
CA LYS A 88 -10.76 6.06 8.39
C LYS A 88 -9.57 5.34 7.77
N ILE A 89 -9.66 4.01 7.71
CA ILE A 89 -8.61 3.16 7.14
C ILE A 89 -8.53 3.39 5.63
N PHE A 90 -7.30 3.60 5.16
CA PHE A 90 -6.95 3.69 3.75
C PHE A 90 -6.30 2.39 3.31
N ALA A 91 -6.72 1.86 2.16
CA ALA A 91 -6.26 0.59 1.63
C ALA A 91 -5.60 0.77 0.25
N PHE A 92 -4.41 0.19 0.09
CA PHE A 92 -3.69 0.20 -1.19
C PHE A 92 -2.78 -1.01 -1.36
N TYR A 93 -2.48 -1.34 -2.61
CA TYR A 93 -1.55 -2.39 -2.98
C TYR A 93 -0.16 -1.83 -3.24
N ILE A 94 0.86 -2.55 -2.75
CA ILE A 94 2.22 -2.47 -3.27
C ILE A 94 2.40 -3.63 -4.24
N MET A 95 2.62 -3.30 -5.51
CA MET A 95 2.84 -4.26 -6.59
C MET A 95 4.34 -4.42 -6.85
N PHE A 96 4.80 -5.66 -7.01
CA PHE A 96 6.16 -6.01 -7.37
C PHE A 96 6.17 -6.62 -8.77
N SER A 97 6.94 -6.02 -9.67
CA SER A 97 7.10 -6.46 -11.07
C SER A 97 8.51 -6.93 -11.43
N GLN A 98 9.44 -6.88 -10.47
CA GLN A 98 10.80 -7.38 -10.61
C GLN A 98 11.17 -8.25 -9.41
N GLY A 99 12.04 -9.24 -9.62
CA GLY A 99 12.41 -10.20 -8.59
C GLY A 99 11.28 -11.19 -8.30
N ILE A 100 10.54 -10.98 -7.21
CA ILE A 100 9.36 -11.77 -6.88
C ILE A 100 8.09 -11.01 -7.31
N GLU A 101 7.49 -11.47 -8.41
CA GLU A 101 6.25 -10.87 -8.89
C GLU A 101 5.08 -11.17 -7.96
N GLY A 102 4.26 -10.15 -7.70
CA GLY A 102 3.07 -10.27 -6.86
C GLY A 102 2.67 -8.95 -6.24
N TYR A 103 1.88 -9.02 -5.17
CA TYR A 103 1.41 -7.84 -4.45
C TYR A 103 1.22 -8.11 -2.97
N VAL A 104 1.27 -7.04 -2.19
CA VAL A 104 0.78 -7.01 -0.81
C VAL A 104 -0.27 -5.92 -0.66
N LEU A 105 -1.26 -6.16 0.18
CA LEU A 105 -2.25 -5.18 0.60
C LEU A 105 -1.75 -4.49 1.87
N ILE A 106 -1.80 -3.16 1.86
CA ILE A 106 -1.57 -2.30 3.01
C ILE A 106 -2.90 -1.67 3.40
N GLN A 107 -3.24 -1.75 4.68
CA GLN A 107 -4.37 -1.04 5.28
C GLN A 107 -3.84 -0.20 6.43
N CYS A 108 -4.01 1.12 6.36
CA CYS A 108 -3.41 2.01 7.35
C CYS A 108 -4.22 3.27 7.59
N GLN A 109 -4.00 3.91 8.72
CA GLN A 109 -4.42 5.29 8.94
C GLN A 109 -3.49 6.25 8.19
N LEU A 110 -4.06 7.33 7.68
CA LEU A 110 -3.33 8.42 7.06
C LEU A 110 -3.21 9.57 8.04
N GLU A 111 -2.12 10.32 7.96
CA GLU A 111 -2.00 11.57 8.71
C GLU A 111 -3.14 12.51 8.29
N SER A 112 -3.84 13.07 9.27
CA SER A 112 -4.76 14.16 9.01
C SER A 112 -3.93 15.36 8.58
N TRP A 113 -4.17 15.85 7.36
CA TRP A 113 -3.75 17.21 7.03
C TRP A 113 -4.51 18.11 7.98
N GLY A 114 -3.80 18.62 9.00
CA GLY A 114 -4.36 19.56 9.94
C GLY A 114 -4.96 20.71 9.15
N LEU A 115 -6.29 20.80 9.14
CA LEU A 115 -6.92 22.11 9.15
C LEU A 115 -6.38 22.76 10.42
N LEU A 116 -5.38 23.63 10.25
CA LEU A 116 -5.03 24.60 11.28
C LEU A 116 -6.36 25.20 11.75
N GLN A 117 -6.65 24.98 13.03
CA GLN A 117 -7.83 25.48 13.73
C GLN A 117 -7.96 27.00 13.59
#